data_AF-A0A9X2ML37-F1
#
_entry.id   AF-A0A9X2ML37-F1
#
_cell.length_a   1.000
_cell.length_b   1.000
_cell.length_c   1.000
_cell.angle_alpha   90.00
_cell.angle_beta   90.00
_cell.angle_gamma   90.00
#
_symmetry.space_group_name_H-M   'P 1'
#
loop_
_entity.id
_entity.type
_entity.pdbx_description
1 polymer ?
#
loop_
_entity_poly.entity_id
_entity_poly.type
_entity_poly.pdbx_seq_one_letter_code
_entity_poly.pdbx_strand_id
1 'polypeptide(L)'
;MGRHRSFKLKWSRYYQFLIEGQIFYLKLKAYTNRNEGVKEWELITEQTYKEAMKKGRKDNLVIVEDEVSIVPVQALTLILNRIYGINERDMRTAVVEAQESIRELRKHTEIRFELEYRVFKRIVEIQVKEFKEDYSRGIAI
;
A
#
# COMPACT_ATOMS: atom_id res chain seq x y z
N MET A 1 -11.15 9.03 12.03
CA MET A 1 -11.23 7.54 12.00
C MET A 1 -12.30 7.08 12.99
N GLY A 2 -13.50 6.76 12.49
CA GLY A 2 -14.62 6.32 13.33
C GLY A 2 -14.45 4.86 13.76
N ARG A 3 -14.44 4.60 15.07
CA ARG A 3 -14.46 3.24 15.62
C ARG A 3 -15.76 2.55 15.22
N HIS A 4 -15.68 1.54 14.36
CA HIS A 4 -16.78 0.63 14.02
C HIS A 4 -17.22 -0.17 15.27
N ARG A 5 -18.09 0.41 16.12
CA ARG A 5 -18.57 -0.21 17.39
C ARG A 5 -19.25 -1.57 17.21
N SER A 6 -19.62 -1.97 16.00
CA SER A 6 -20.30 -3.24 15.69
C SER A 6 -19.40 -4.32 15.08
N PHE A 7 -18.15 -4.01 14.73
CA PHE A 7 -17.26 -4.94 14.04
C PHE A 7 -16.34 -5.67 15.02
N LYS A 8 -16.28 -7.01 14.90
CA LYS A 8 -15.37 -7.86 15.70
C LYS A 8 -14.17 -8.29 14.86
N LEU A 9 -12.97 -8.18 15.43
CA LEU A 9 -11.75 -8.71 14.80
C LEU A 9 -11.84 -10.23 14.72
N LYS A 10 -11.65 -10.78 13.51
CA LYS A 10 -11.66 -12.23 13.27
C LYS A 10 -10.26 -12.81 13.19
N TRP A 11 -9.38 -12.15 12.45
CA TRP A 11 -7.99 -12.57 12.34
C TRP A 11 -7.10 -11.38 11.99
N SER A 12 -5.81 -11.56 12.19
CA SER A 12 -4.79 -10.64 11.70
C SER A 12 -3.62 -11.40 11.10
N ARG A 13 -3.02 -10.82 10.06
CA ARG A 13 -1.81 -11.32 9.40
C ARG A 13 -0.76 -10.21 9.38
N TYR A 14 0.50 -10.61 9.44
CA TYR A 14 1.65 -9.72 9.51
C TYR A 14 2.46 -9.89 8.24
N TYR A 15 2.89 -8.77 7.67
CA TYR A 15 3.60 -8.72 6.40
C TYR A 15 4.84 -7.88 6.51
N GLN A 16 5.89 -8.32 5.82
CA GLN A 16 7.09 -7.57 5.55
C GLN A 16 7.06 -7.16 4.07
N PHE A 17 7.04 -5.86 3.80
CA PHE A 17 7.14 -5.32 2.45
C PHE A 17 8.56 -4.84 2.21
N LEU A 18 9.22 -5.38 1.21
CA LEU A 18 10.51 -4.90 0.70
C LEU A 18 10.23 -3.99 -0.51
N ILE A 19 10.75 -2.77 -0.47
CA ILE A 19 10.66 -1.81 -1.56
C ILE A 19 11.95 -0.97 -1.58
N GLU A 20 12.69 -1.02 -2.69
CA GLU A 20 13.96 -0.32 -2.92
C GLU A 20 14.98 -0.53 -1.79
N GLY A 21 15.06 -1.77 -1.27
CA GLY A 21 15.93 -2.13 -0.16
C GLY A 21 15.46 -1.66 1.22
N GLN A 22 14.33 -0.96 1.31
CA GLN A 22 13.70 -0.57 2.58
C GLN A 22 12.62 -1.56 2.98
N ILE A 23 12.53 -1.81 4.30
CA ILE A 23 11.57 -2.75 4.86
C ILE A 23 10.46 -2.00 5.59
N PHE A 24 9.22 -2.31 5.24
CA PHE A 24 8.02 -1.80 5.91
C PHE A 24 7.22 -2.96 6.50
N TYR A 25 6.78 -2.79 7.74
CA TYR A 25 5.98 -3.81 8.44
C TYR A 25 4.53 -3.38 8.48
N LEU A 26 3.66 -4.24 7.95
CA LEU A 26 2.23 -3.98 7.94
C LEU A 26 1.45 -5.13 8.57
N LYS A 27 0.30 -4.79 9.13
CA LYS A 27 -0.67 -5.73 9.69
C LYS A 27 -1.97 -5.62 8.92
N LEU A 28 -2.42 -6.73 8.37
CA LEU A 28 -3.75 -6.88 7.79
C LEU A 28 -4.70 -7.38 8.87
N LYS A 29 -5.73 -6.59 9.19
CA LYS A 29 -6.80 -6.97 10.12
C LYS A 29 -8.08 -7.25 9.33
N ALA A 30 -8.75 -8.34 9.64
CA ALA A 30 -10.07 -8.62 9.09
C ALA A 30 -11.12 -8.55 10.19
N TYR A 31 -12.13 -7.72 9.96
CA TYR A 31 -13.25 -7.51 10.86
C TYR A 31 -14.54 -7.95 10.19
N THR A 32 -15.49 -8.41 11.00
CA THR A 32 -16.83 -8.79 10.52
C THR A 32 -17.90 -8.30 11.48
N ASN A 33 -19.06 -7.93 10.95
CA ASN A 33 -20.30 -7.80 11.71
C ASN A 33 -21.34 -8.81 11.17
N ARG A 34 -22.64 -8.65 11.48
CA ARG A 34 -23.69 -9.57 11.00
C ARG A 34 -23.91 -9.55 9.48
N ASN A 35 -23.59 -8.43 8.82
CA ASN A 35 -23.96 -8.16 7.43
C ASN A 35 -22.75 -7.95 6.51
N GLU A 36 -21.58 -7.59 7.06
CA GLU A 36 -20.44 -7.05 6.34
C GLU A 36 -19.10 -7.56 6.89
N GLY A 37 -18.11 -7.60 6.00
CA GLY A 37 -16.71 -7.87 6.33
C GLY A 37 -15.82 -6.76 5.78
N VAL A 38 -14.86 -6.29 6.58
CA VAL A 38 -13.90 -5.25 6.20
C VAL A 38 -12.49 -5.74 6.48
N LYS A 39 -11.58 -5.46 5.55
CA LYS A 39 -10.14 -5.63 5.74
C LYS A 39 -9.49 -4.26 5.82
N GLU A 40 -8.56 -4.12 6.77
CA GLU A 40 -7.85 -2.88 7.02
C GLU A 40 -6.36 -3.17 7.16
N TRP A 41 -5.55 -2.39 6.45
CA TRP A 41 -4.11 -2.40 6.60
C TRP A 41 -3.65 -1.34 7.61
N GLU A 42 -2.65 -1.67 8.40
CA GLU A 42 -2.05 -0.80 9.41
C GLU A 42 -0.52 -0.90 9.31
N LEU A 43 0.17 0.23 9.28
CA LEU A 43 1.61 0.28 9.49
C LEU A 43 1.94 -0.03 10.95
N ILE A 44 2.86 -0.95 11.16
CA ILE A 44 3.33 -1.35 12.49
C ILE A 44 4.84 -1.17 12.60
N THR A 45 5.34 -1.14 13.83
CA THR A 45 6.79 -1.09 14.07
C THR A 45 7.44 -2.44 13.85
N GLU A 46 8.75 -2.43 13.56
CA GLU A 46 9.59 -3.63 13.52
C GLU A 46 9.49 -4.42 14.83
N GLN A 47 9.46 -3.73 15.97
CA GLN A 47 9.29 -4.37 17.27
C GLN A 47 7.97 -5.15 17.36
N THR A 48 6.85 -4.52 16.95
CA THR A 48 5.53 -5.18 16.92
C THR A 48 5.55 -6.41 16.02
N TYR A 49 6.23 -6.33 14.87
CA TYR A 49 6.39 -7.45 13.95
C TYR A 49 7.19 -8.60 14.57
N LYS A 50 8.38 -8.31 15.12
CA LYS A 50 9.25 -9.30 15.76
C LYS A 50 8.56 -10.00 16.93
N GLU A 51 7.81 -9.25 17.74
CA GLU A 51 7.01 -9.84 18.82
C GLU A 51 5.91 -10.77 18.31
N ALA A 52 5.28 -10.44 17.17
CA ALA A 52 4.29 -11.32 16.55
C ALA A 52 4.95 -12.62 16.03
N MET A 53 6.13 -12.52 15.41
CA MET A 53 6.88 -13.71 14.94
C MET A 53 7.28 -14.62 16.10
N LYS A 54 7.77 -14.05 17.21
CA LYS A 54 8.08 -14.80 18.45
C LYS A 54 6.87 -15.56 19.00
N LYS A 55 5.66 -15.04 18.77
CA LYS A 55 4.39 -15.68 19.15
C LYS A 55 3.90 -16.71 18.12
N GLY A 56 4.74 -17.11 17.17
CA GLY A 56 4.43 -18.12 16.14
C GLY A 56 3.51 -17.63 15.02
N ARG A 57 3.37 -16.31 14.82
CA ARG A 57 2.64 -15.80 13.65
C ARG A 57 3.47 -16.03 12.39
N LYS A 58 2.78 -16.28 11.26
CA LYS A 58 3.42 -16.50 9.97
C LYS A 58 4.08 -15.21 9.45
N ASP A 59 5.32 -15.35 9.01
CA ASP A 59 6.06 -14.36 8.23
C ASP A 59 5.55 -14.35 6.78
N ASN A 60 5.14 -13.18 6.28
CA ASN A 60 4.67 -13.01 4.90
C ASN A 60 5.48 -11.90 4.24
N LEU A 61 6.52 -12.27 3.49
CA LEU A 61 7.33 -11.35 2.71
C LEU A 61 6.63 -11.02 1.39
N VAL A 62 6.65 -9.74 1.03
CA VAL A 62 6.20 -9.20 -0.26
C VAL A 62 7.34 -8.37 -0.82
N ILE A 63 7.82 -8.72 -2.00
CA ILE A 63 8.80 -7.93 -2.76
C ILE A 63 8.00 -7.08 -3.73
N VAL A 64 7.91 -5.77 -3.47
CA VAL A 64 7.00 -4.89 -4.21
C VAL A 64 7.42 -4.80 -5.68
N GLU A 65 8.72 -4.81 -5.96
CA GLU A 65 9.28 -4.76 -7.30
C GLU A 65 8.81 -5.92 -8.19
N ASP A 66 8.56 -7.08 -7.59
CA ASP A 66 8.14 -8.30 -8.30
C ASP A 66 6.61 -8.38 -8.42
N GLU A 67 5.86 -7.73 -7.53
CA GLU A 67 4.42 -7.95 -7.38
C GLU A 67 3.58 -6.67 -7.43
N VAL A 68 4.13 -5.53 -7.87
CA VAL A 68 3.50 -4.20 -7.77
C VAL A 68 2.07 -4.12 -8.31
N SER A 69 1.74 -4.94 -9.31
CA SER A 69 0.41 -5.00 -9.93
C SER A 69 -0.66 -5.69 -9.09
N ILE A 70 -0.27 -6.54 -8.13
CA ILE A 70 -1.17 -7.32 -7.28
C ILE A 70 -1.11 -6.93 -5.80
N VAL A 71 -0.09 -6.17 -5.38
CA VAL A 71 -0.03 -5.64 -4.02
C VAL A 71 -1.27 -4.77 -3.76
N PRO A 72 -1.95 -4.92 -2.60
CA PRO A 72 -3.14 -4.12 -2.30
C PRO A 72 -2.85 -2.61 -2.30
N VAL A 73 -3.70 -1.84 -2.98
CA VAL A 73 -3.64 -0.37 -3.04
C VAL A 73 -3.41 0.25 -1.66
N GLN A 74 -4.23 -0.12 -0.66
CA GLN A 74 -4.12 0.46 0.69
C GLN A 74 -2.73 0.22 1.32
N ALA A 75 -2.12 -0.93 1.08
CA ALA A 75 -0.78 -1.22 1.60
C ALA A 75 0.28 -0.34 0.93
N LEU A 76 0.26 -0.26 -0.41
CA LEU A 76 1.14 0.65 -1.16
C LEU A 76 0.92 2.11 -0.77
N THR A 77 -0.34 2.54 -0.60
CA THR A 77 -0.67 3.89 -0.16
C THR A 77 -0.01 4.21 1.17
N LEU A 78 -0.15 3.34 2.19
CA LEU A 78 0.47 3.55 3.49
C LEU A 78 2.00 3.64 3.41
N ILE A 79 2.63 2.73 2.66
CA ILE A 79 4.09 2.68 2.49
C ILE A 79 4.60 3.93 1.78
N LEU A 80 4.03 4.25 0.62
CA LEU A 80 4.49 5.36 -0.21
C LEU A 80 4.14 6.71 0.43
N ASN A 81 3.03 6.81 1.17
CA ASN A 81 2.71 7.98 1.97
C ASN A 81 3.82 8.24 3.01
N ARG A 82 4.31 7.18 3.67
CA ARG A 82 5.44 7.26 4.61
C ARG A 82 6.74 7.71 3.96
N ILE A 83 6.97 7.36 2.69
CA ILE A 83 8.17 7.73 1.92
C ILE A 83 8.09 9.18 1.42
N TYR A 84 6.99 9.56 0.76
CA TYR A 84 6.88 10.82 0.02
C TYR A 84 6.28 11.97 0.82
N GLY A 85 5.59 11.67 1.93
CA GLY A 85 5.04 12.66 2.86
C GLY A 85 3.90 13.50 2.29
N ILE A 86 3.12 12.98 1.34
CA ILE A 86 1.92 13.66 0.82
C ILE A 86 0.67 13.19 1.60
N ASN A 87 -0.52 13.73 1.30
CA ASN A 87 -1.74 13.27 1.97
C ASN A 87 -2.11 11.82 1.54
N GLU A 88 -2.90 11.10 2.35
CA GLU A 88 -3.27 9.70 2.05
C GLU A 88 -4.18 9.56 0.82
N ARG A 89 -5.07 10.54 0.59
CA ARG A 89 -6.03 10.53 -0.52
C ARG A 89 -5.33 10.64 -1.88
N ASP A 90 -4.45 11.62 -2.01
CA ASP A 90 -3.64 11.91 -3.20
C ASP A 90 -2.69 10.75 -3.47
N MET A 91 -2.05 10.21 -2.43
CA MET A 91 -1.22 9.01 -2.58
C MET A 91 -2.04 7.80 -3.03
N ARG A 92 -3.26 7.64 -2.52
CA ARG A 92 -4.15 6.58 -2.99
C ARG A 92 -4.48 6.75 -4.47
N THR A 93 -4.78 7.97 -4.92
CA THR A 93 -5.01 8.28 -6.34
C THR A 93 -3.78 7.89 -7.18
N ALA A 94 -2.59 8.34 -6.78
CA ALA A 94 -1.34 8.02 -7.50
C ALA A 94 -1.11 6.50 -7.62
N VAL A 95 -1.33 5.74 -6.54
CA VAL A 95 -1.19 4.27 -6.55
C VAL A 95 -2.19 3.61 -7.50
N VAL A 96 -3.46 4.04 -7.45
CA VAL A 96 -4.51 3.48 -8.32
C VAL A 96 -4.17 3.72 -9.78
N GLU A 97 -3.85 4.95 -10.15
CA GLU A 97 -3.51 5.30 -11.54
C GLU A 97 -2.27 4.55 -12.02
N ALA A 98 -1.26 4.40 -11.18
CA ALA A 98 -0.05 3.66 -11.52
C ALA A 98 -0.33 2.16 -11.74
N GLN A 99 -1.13 1.53 -10.87
CA GLN A 99 -1.53 0.13 -11.04
C GLN A 99 -2.45 -0.08 -12.25
N GLU A 100 -3.38 0.84 -12.51
CA GLU A 100 -4.26 0.80 -13.69
C GLU A 100 -3.47 0.95 -14.99
N SER A 101 -2.47 1.83 -15.01
CA SER A 101 -1.57 2.00 -16.15
C SER A 101 -0.80 0.72 -16.46
N ILE A 102 -0.26 0.03 -15.44
CA ILE A 102 0.38 -1.28 -15.63
C ILE A 102 -0.63 -2.30 -16.16
N ARG A 103 -1.83 -2.33 -15.58
CA ARG A 103 -2.89 -3.26 -16.01
C ARG A 103 -3.26 -3.03 -17.46
N GLU A 104 -3.32 -1.79 -17.91
CA GLU A 104 -3.58 -1.46 -19.31
C GLU A 104 -2.42 -1.88 -20.21
N LEU A 105 -1.17 -1.59 -19.82
CA LEU A 105 0.01 -2.04 -20.57
C LEU A 105 0.05 -3.56 -20.75
N ARG A 106 -0.30 -4.33 -19.71
CA ARG A 106 -0.39 -5.80 -19.77
C ARG A 106 -1.42 -6.32 -20.78
N LYS A 107 -2.46 -5.53 -21.14
CA LYS A 107 -3.44 -5.95 -22.15
C LYS A 107 -2.85 -5.96 -23.56
N HIS A 108 -1.83 -5.14 -23.80
CA HIS A 108 -1.27 -4.90 -25.14
C HIS A 108 0.16 -5.45 -25.29
N THR A 109 0.83 -5.80 -24.19
CA THR A 109 2.24 -6.24 -24.22
C THR A 109 2.57 -7.14 -23.03
N GLU A 110 3.35 -8.19 -23.27
CA GLU A 110 3.98 -8.95 -22.19
C GLU A 110 5.15 -8.13 -21.62
N ILE A 111 5.01 -7.71 -20.37
CA ILE A 111 5.99 -6.87 -19.68
C ILE A 111 6.59 -7.64 -18.49
N ARG A 112 7.90 -7.50 -18.30
CA ARG A 112 8.60 -8.09 -17.17
C ARG A 112 8.37 -7.27 -15.90
N PHE A 113 8.42 -7.92 -14.74
CA PHE A 113 8.16 -7.29 -13.44
C PHE A 113 9.06 -6.06 -13.18
N GLU A 114 10.33 -6.08 -13.63
CA GLU A 114 11.22 -4.94 -13.44
C GLU A 114 10.77 -3.71 -14.25
N LEU A 115 10.15 -3.92 -15.42
CA LEU A 115 9.58 -2.84 -16.21
C LEU A 115 8.29 -2.33 -15.57
N GLU A 116 7.46 -3.21 -15.02
CA GLU A 116 6.24 -2.82 -14.29
C GLU A 116 6.57 -1.89 -13.14
N TYR A 117 7.53 -2.26 -12.30
CA TYR A 117 7.92 -1.45 -11.17
C TYR A 117 8.47 -0.09 -11.60
N ARG A 118 9.28 -0.03 -12.67
CA ARG A 118 9.78 1.24 -13.21
C ARG A 118 8.66 2.15 -13.70
N VAL A 119 7.69 1.59 -14.42
CA VAL A 119 6.53 2.35 -14.90
C VAL A 119 5.70 2.84 -13.72
N PHE A 120 5.39 1.95 -12.77
CA PHE A 120 4.68 2.29 -11.54
C PHE A 120 5.34 3.47 -10.82
N LYS A 121 6.63 3.33 -10.52
CA LYS A 121 7.42 4.32 -9.80
C LYS A 121 7.39 5.66 -10.53
N ARG A 122 7.60 5.67 -11.84
CA ARG A 122 7.58 6.89 -12.64
C ARG A 122 6.24 7.62 -12.56
N ILE A 123 5.13 6.90 -12.64
CA ILE A 123 3.78 7.50 -12.55
C ILE A 123 3.56 8.08 -11.15
N VAL A 124 3.89 7.34 -10.10
CA VAL A 124 3.79 7.83 -8.72
C VAL A 124 4.63 9.09 -8.51
N GLU A 125 5.87 9.14 -9.02
CA GLU A 125 6.75 10.30 -8.88
C GLU A 125 6.21 11.54 -9.61
N ILE A 126 5.62 11.37 -10.80
CA ILE A 126 4.97 12.45 -11.54
C ILE A 126 3.80 13.00 -10.72
N GLN A 127 2.89 12.13 -10.27
CA GLN A 127 1.73 12.52 -9.47
C GLN A 127 2.13 13.22 -8.15
N VAL A 128 3.11 12.67 -7.42
CA VAL A 128 3.64 13.29 -6.19
C VAL A 128 4.19 14.69 -6.46
N LYS A 129 4.85 14.91 -7.60
CA LYS A 129 5.36 16.22 -7.98
C LYS A 129 4.22 17.19 -8.28
N GLU A 130 3.22 16.78 -9.06
CA GLU A 130 2.04 17.58 -9.38
C GLU A 130 1.30 18.03 -8.12
N PHE A 131 1.01 17.10 -7.20
CA PHE A 131 0.34 17.44 -5.93
C PHE A 131 1.14 18.45 -5.10
N LYS A 132 2.47 18.26 -4.99
CA LYS A 132 3.33 19.20 -4.25
C LYS A 132 3.33 20.59 -4.89
N GLU A 133 3.31 20.66 -6.22
CA GLU A 133 3.20 21.94 -6.92
C GLU A 133 1.84 22.60 -6.68
N ASP A 134 0.73 21.86 -6.72
CA ASP A 134 -0.62 22.39 -6.47
C ASP A 134 -0.77 22.93 -5.04
N TYR A 135 -0.24 22.22 -4.04
CA TYR A 135 -0.18 22.72 -2.66
C TYR A 135 0.61 24.03 -2.57
N SER A 136 1.76 24.12 -3.25
CA SER A 136 2.57 25.34 -3.24
C SER A 136 1.93 26.52 -3.97
N ARG A 137 1.02 26.24 -4.93
CA ARG A 137 0.25 27.25 -5.66
C ARG A 137 -1.08 27.62 -4.98
N GLY A 138 -1.43 26.99 -3.86
CA GLY A 138 -2.70 27.22 -3.16
C GLY A 138 -3.92 26.66 -3.90
N ILE A 139 -3.72 25.75 -4.85
CA ILE A 139 -4.78 25.08 -5.61
C ILE A 139 -5.15 23.81 -4.85
N ALA A 140 -5.67 23.94 -3.63
CA ALA A 140 -6.22 22.81 -2.89
C ALA A 140 -7.71 22.66 -3.28
N ILE A 141 -8.06 21.52 -3.91
CA ILE A 141 -9.45 21.15 -4.29
C ILE A 141 -10.18 20.51 -3.10
#